data_AF-A0A1Z2LAZ8-F1
#
_entry.id   AF-A0A1Z2LAZ8-F1
#
_cell.length_a   1.000
_cell.length_b   1.000
_cell.length_c   1.000
_cell.angle_alpha   90.00
_cell.angle_beta   90.00
_cell.angle_gamma   90.00
#
_symmetry.space_group_name_H-M   'P 1'
#
loop_
_entity.id
_entity.type
_entity.pdbx_description
1 polymer ?
#
loop_
_entity_poly.entity_id
_entity_poly.type
_entity_poly.pdbx_seq_one_letter_code
_entity_poly.pdbx_strand_id
1 'polypeptide(L)'
;MLKGFKNFVMRGDIVTVAVGLVIALALSTLIKAFTDFVINPIITRAQGGRSMGLGWQLGKPGNRSTYLDLGSFLSAVIYFLIFMAVVYFCVVMPYKHVQARRGQVVFEEPGALKTCPACLSEDLPEAASKCLHCASDQPPAGPARTV
;
A
#
# COMPACT_ATOMS: atom_id res chain seq x y z
N MET A 1 -1.51 36.66 0.01
CA MET A 1 -1.20 35.38 0.70
C MET A 1 -2.43 34.48 0.80
N LEU A 2 -3.48 34.85 1.56
CA LEU A 2 -4.68 34.00 1.78
C LEU A 2 -5.43 33.57 0.50
N LYS A 3 -5.58 34.46 -0.50
CA LYS A 3 -6.18 34.12 -1.80
C LYS A 3 -5.33 33.11 -2.59
N GLY A 4 -4.00 33.21 -2.52
CA GLY A 4 -3.07 32.28 -3.17
C GLY A 4 -3.07 30.91 -2.52
N PHE A 5 -3.13 30.86 -1.18
CA PHE A 5 -3.28 29.62 -0.44
C PHE A 5 -4.62 28.93 -0.72
N LYS A 6 -5.74 29.68 -0.77
CA LYS A 6 -7.04 29.14 -1.17
C LYS A 6 -7.00 28.53 -2.59
N ASN A 7 -6.42 29.24 -3.55
CA ASN A 7 -6.29 28.75 -4.93
C ASN A 7 -5.34 27.55 -5.05
N PHE A 8 -4.39 27.40 -4.12
CA PHE A 8 -3.56 26.20 -4.03
C PHE A 8 -4.36 25.01 -3.48
N VAL A 9 -5.01 25.16 -2.33
CA VAL A 9 -5.81 24.10 -1.69
C VAL A 9 -7.01 23.70 -2.52
N MET A 10 -7.61 24.62 -3.29
CA MET A 10 -8.74 24.30 -4.18
C MET A 10 -8.36 23.51 -5.43
N ARG A 11 -7.08 23.16 -5.63
CA ARG A 11 -6.71 22.15 -6.65
C ARG A 11 -7.20 20.78 -6.20
N GLY A 12 -8.09 20.18 -7.00
CA GLY A 12 -8.70 18.88 -6.70
C GLY A 12 -7.69 17.78 -6.40
N ASP A 13 -6.54 17.79 -7.09
CA ASP A 13 -5.44 16.83 -6.88
C ASP A 13 -4.83 16.89 -5.47
N ILE A 14 -4.68 18.09 -4.89
CA ILE A 14 -4.11 18.25 -3.55
C ILE A 14 -5.11 17.76 -2.50
N VAL A 15 -6.40 18.03 -2.71
CA VAL A 15 -7.47 17.62 -1.80
C VAL A 15 -7.59 16.09 -1.77
N THR A 16 -7.59 15.43 -2.92
CA THR A 16 -7.69 13.96 -2.98
C THR A 16 -6.51 13.28 -2.30
N VAL A 17 -5.29 13.75 -2.54
CA VAL A 17 -4.07 13.23 -1.89
C VAL A 17 -4.10 13.49 -0.39
N ALA A 18 -4.49 14.70 0.04
CA ALA A 18 -4.55 15.05 1.45
C ALA A 18 -5.58 14.20 2.21
N VAL A 19 -6.79 14.02 1.64
CA VAL A 19 -7.83 13.17 2.23
C VAL A 19 -7.36 11.71 2.30
N GLY A 20 -6.70 11.21 1.25
CA GLY A 20 -6.12 9.87 1.24
C GLY A 20 -5.10 9.66 2.37
N LEU A 21 -4.20 10.62 2.58
CA LEU A 21 -3.21 10.56 3.66
C LEU A 21 -3.86 10.55 5.05
N VAL A 22 -4.85 11.42 5.28
CA VAL A 22 -5.55 11.50 6.57
C VAL A 22 -6.24 10.17 6.91
N ILE A 23 -6.92 9.56 5.94
CA ILE A 23 -7.58 8.26 6.13
C ILE A 23 -6.54 7.16 6.42
N ALA A 24 -5.43 7.12 5.67
CA ALA A 24 -4.37 6.15 5.88
C ALA A 24 -3.75 6.24 7.28
N LEU A 25 -3.48 7.47 7.74
CA LEU A 25 -2.94 7.72 9.09
C LEU A 25 -3.94 7.33 10.18
N ALA A 26 -5.22 7.68 10.03
CA ALA A 26 -6.25 7.35 11.01
C ALA A 26 -6.48 5.83 11.13
N LEU A 27 -6.43 5.09 10.02
CA LEU A 27 -6.54 3.63 10.05
C LEU A 27 -5.31 2.99 10.71
N SER A 28 -4.12 3.50 10.41
CA SER A 28 -2.86 3.08 11.03
C SER A 28 -2.88 3.26 12.55
N THR A 29 -3.32 4.42 13.04
CA THR A 29 -3.42 4.66 14.49
C THR A 29 -4.46 3.76 15.16
N LEU A 30 -5.57 3.46 14.50
CA LEU A 30 -6.58 2.53 15.02
C LEU A 30 -6.03 1.10 15.18
N ILE A 31 -5.36 0.59 14.14
CA ILE A 31 -4.77 -0.77 14.17
C ILE A 31 -3.62 -0.83 15.18
N LYS A 32 -2.87 0.26 15.31
CA LYS A 32 -1.79 0.37 16.29
C LYS A 32 -2.34 0.34 17.70
N ALA A 33 -3.38 1.12 17.99
CA ALA A 33 -4.06 1.08 19.29
C ALA A 33 -4.60 -0.31 19.62
N PHE A 34 -5.21 -1.01 18.64
CA PHE A 34 -5.65 -2.39 18.83
C PHE A 34 -4.48 -3.31 19.18
N THR A 35 -3.36 -3.21 18.47
CA THR A 35 -2.18 -4.03 18.73
C THR A 35 -1.57 -3.71 20.10
N ASP A 36 -1.48 -2.43 20.45
CA ASP A 36 -0.89 -1.98 21.70
C ASP A 36 -1.74 -2.36 22.93
N PHE A 37 -3.07 -2.26 22.84
CA PHE A 37 -3.96 -2.51 23.96
C PHE A 37 -4.46 -3.95 24.06
N VAL A 38 -4.47 -4.71 22.97
CA VAL A 38 -5.01 -6.09 22.96
C VAL A 38 -3.90 -7.12 22.77
N ILE A 39 -2.99 -6.89 21.82
CA ILE A 39 -2.00 -7.90 21.42
C ILE A 39 -0.74 -7.84 22.30
N ASN A 40 -0.19 -6.66 22.55
CA ASN A 40 0.98 -6.50 23.42
C ASN A 40 0.79 -7.10 24.83
N PRO A 41 -0.32 -6.91 25.56
CA PRO A 41 -0.48 -7.54 26.87
C PRO A 41 -0.53 -9.08 26.80
N ILE A 42 -1.01 -9.66 25.70
CA ILE A 42 -1.00 -11.12 25.49
C ILE A 42 0.44 -11.60 25.27
N ILE A 43 1.22 -10.87 24.46
CA ILE A 43 2.62 -11.19 24.18
C ILE A 43 3.47 -11.07 25.45
N THR A 44 3.30 -9.99 26.22
CA THR A 44 4.06 -9.78 27.47
C THR A 44 3.70 -10.81 28.54
N ARG A 45 2.44 -11.24 28.60
CA ARG A 45 2.03 -12.36 29.46
C ARG A 45 2.62 -13.69 28.98
N ALA A 46 2.60 -13.97 27.69
CA ALA A 46 3.17 -15.19 27.10
C ALA A 46 4.70 -15.26 27.28
N GLN A 47 5.37 -14.12 27.39
CA GLN A 47 6.80 -14.01 27.71
C GLN A 47 7.13 -14.25 29.20
N GLY A 48 6.14 -14.59 30.03
CA GLY A 48 6.37 -15.12 31.37
C GLY A 48 6.58 -14.08 32.47
N GLY A 49 6.00 -12.88 32.34
CA GLY A 49 5.92 -11.92 33.46
C GLY A 49 7.26 -11.33 33.93
N ARG A 50 8.37 -11.56 33.22
CA ARG A 50 9.59 -10.77 33.41
C ARG A 50 9.44 -9.49 32.62
N SER A 51 9.51 -8.36 33.32
CA SER A 51 9.64 -6.98 32.80
C SER A 51 10.87 -6.74 31.91
N MET A 52 11.55 -7.82 31.52
CA MET A 52 12.71 -7.95 30.66
C MET A 52 12.53 -9.25 29.85
N GLY A 53 11.57 -9.28 28.93
CA GLY A 53 11.33 -10.45 28.07
C GLY A 53 12.44 -10.59 27.03
N LEU A 54 12.98 -11.82 26.85
CA LEU A 54 13.97 -12.25 25.82
C LEU A 54 14.96 -11.17 25.33
N GLY A 55 15.37 -10.26 26.21
CA GLY A 55 16.17 -9.12 25.80
C GLY A 55 17.62 -9.40 26.06
N TRP A 56 18.37 -9.59 25.00
CA TRP A 56 19.81 -9.74 25.11
C TRP A 56 20.40 -8.34 25.30
N GLN A 57 20.99 -8.07 26.47
CA GLN A 57 21.73 -6.84 26.69
C GLN A 57 23.10 -7.01 26.04
N LEU A 58 23.34 -6.37 24.88
CA LEU A 58 24.66 -6.35 24.27
C LEU A 58 25.50 -5.26 24.97
N GLY A 59 25.99 -5.50 26.19
CA GLY A 59 26.89 -4.56 26.86
C GLY A 59 26.85 -4.60 28.39
N LYS A 60 27.42 -3.57 29.02
CA LYS A 60 27.43 -3.42 30.49
C LYS A 60 26.00 -3.42 31.06
N PRO A 61 25.73 -4.13 32.17
CA PRO A 61 24.41 -4.15 32.79
C PRO A 61 24.04 -2.72 33.21
N GLY A 62 22.92 -2.22 32.67
CA GLY A 62 22.35 -0.90 33.02
C GLY A 62 22.23 0.11 31.89
N ASN A 63 22.79 -0.15 30.69
CA ASN A 63 22.58 0.76 29.55
C ASN A 63 21.28 0.39 28.81
N ARG A 64 20.27 1.27 28.87
CA ARG A 64 18.99 1.11 28.15
C ARG A 64 19.14 1.24 26.64
N SER A 65 20.20 1.88 26.15
CA SER A 65 20.44 2.08 24.72
C SER A 65 20.98 0.85 23.99
N THR A 66 21.35 -0.22 24.70
CA THR A 66 21.87 -1.47 24.10
C THR A 66 21.12 -2.71 24.56
N TYR A 67 19.83 -2.54 24.86
CA TYR A 67 18.92 -3.63 25.19
C TYR A 67 18.15 -4.04 23.93
N LEU A 68 18.26 -5.32 23.53
CA LEU A 68 17.56 -5.84 22.37
C LEU A 68 16.16 -6.33 22.79
N ASP A 69 15.13 -5.49 22.74
CA ASP A 69 13.75 -5.90 23.07
C ASP A 69 13.14 -6.83 22.00
N LEU A 70 13.44 -8.14 22.06
CA LEU A 70 12.83 -9.11 21.13
C LEU A 70 11.30 -9.16 21.25
N GLY A 71 10.75 -8.79 22.41
CA GLY A 71 9.31 -8.73 22.61
C GLY A 71 8.63 -7.59 21.85
N SER A 72 9.22 -6.39 21.84
CA SER A 72 8.68 -5.26 21.10
C SER A 72 8.81 -5.46 19.59
N PHE A 73 9.89 -6.12 19.16
CA PHE A 73 10.07 -6.52 17.77
C PHE A 73 8.99 -7.51 17.31
N LEU A 74 8.69 -8.55 18.11
CA LEU A 74 7.62 -9.50 17.78
C LEU A 74 6.25 -8.83 17.72
N SER A 75 5.96 -7.93 18.66
CA SER A 75 4.76 -7.08 18.62
C SER A 75 4.66 -6.25 17.35
N ALA A 76 5.76 -5.64 16.91
CA ALA A 76 5.80 -4.85 15.67
C ALA A 76 5.57 -5.71 14.41
N VAL A 77 6.10 -6.94 14.38
CA VAL A 77 5.84 -7.89 13.29
C VAL A 77 4.37 -8.28 13.26
N ILE A 78 3.76 -8.56 14.41
CA ILE A 78 2.33 -8.92 14.49
C ILE A 78 1.46 -7.73 14.08
N TYR A 79 1.78 -6.51 14.52
CA TYR A 79 1.13 -5.29 14.05
C TYR A 79 1.15 -5.19 12.52
N PHE A 80 2.32 -5.39 11.90
CA PHE A 80 2.48 -5.32 10.45
C PHE A 80 1.59 -6.35 9.73
N LEU A 81 1.55 -7.60 10.22
CA LEU A 81 0.71 -8.65 9.65
C LEU A 81 -0.79 -8.33 9.77
N ILE A 82 -1.22 -7.86 10.94
CA ILE A 82 -2.62 -7.45 11.16
C ILE A 82 -2.97 -6.26 10.26
N PHE A 83 -2.08 -5.26 10.17
CA PHE A 83 -2.28 -4.09 9.33
C PHE A 83 -2.47 -4.48 7.86
N MET A 84 -1.59 -5.33 7.32
CA MET A 84 -1.70 -5.85 5.95
C MET A 84 -2.98 -6.66 5.73
N ALA A 85 -3.35 -7.52 6.69
CA ALA A 85 -4.57 -8.31 6.62
C ALA A 85 -5.83 -7.43 6.60
N VAL A 86 -5.90 -6.43 7.48
CA VAL A 86 -7.04 -5.50 7.55
C VAL A 86 -7.13 -4.66 6.28
N VAL A 87 -6.03 -4.11 5.78
CA VAL A 87 -6.04 -3.33 4.54
C VAL A 87 -6.48 -4.19 3.35
N TYR A 88 -5.95 -5.41 3.24
CA TYR A 88 -6.33 -6.32 2.16
C TYR A 88 -7.80 -6.74 2.24
N PHE A 89 -8.30 -7.09 3.42
CA PHE A 89 -9.68 -7.58 3.61
C PHE A 89 -10.74 -6.47 3.60
N CYS A 90 -10.49 -5.35 4.29
CA CYS A 90 -11.46 -4.26 4.39
C CYS A 90 -11.44 -3.29 3.21
N VAL A 91 -10.31 -3.17 2.49
CA VAL A 91 -10.17 -2.18 1.39
C VAL A 91 -10.03 -2.88 0.04
N VAL A 92 -9.01 -3.74 -0.12
CA VAL A 92 -8.68 -4.30 -1.45
C VAL A 92 -9.74 -5.27 -1.94
N MET A 93 -10.15 -6.25 -1.13
CA MET A 93 -11.16 -7.24 -1.50
C MET A 93 -12.52 -6.63 -1.93
N PRO A 94 -13.17 -5.76 -1.14
CA PRO A 94 -14.44 -5.17 -1.54
C PRO A 94 -14.29 -4.26 -2.75
N TYR A 95 -13.17 -3.54 -2.85
CA TYR A 95 -12.90 -2.70 -4.01
C TYR A 95 -12.75 -3.54 -5.29
N LYS A 96 -11.98 -4.65 -5.24
CA LYS A 96 -11.88 -5.61 -6.34
C LYS A 96 -13.25 -6.18 -6.73
N HIS A 97 -14.08 -6.56 -5.74
CA HIS A 97 -15.40 -7.13 -6.00
C HIS A 97 -16.36 -6.13 -6.66
N VAL A 98 -16.33 -4.87 -6.23
CA VAL A 98 -17.13 -3.80 -6.83
C VAL A 98 -16.67 -3.47 -8.24
N GLN A 99 -15.36 -3.40 -8.47
CA GLN A 99 -14.79 -3.13 -9.80
C GLN A 99 -15.06 -4.28 -10.78
N ALA A 100 -14.97 -5.53 -10.33
CA ALA A 100 -15.33 -6.70 -11.13
C ALA A 100 -16.79 -6.65 -11.59
N ARG A 101 -17.72 -6.17 -10.74
CA ARG A 101 -19.12 -5.95 -11.12
C ARG A 101 -19.32 -4.81 -12.13
N ARG A 102 -18.38 -3.87 -12.22
CA ARG A 102 -18.37 -2.78 -13.21
C ARG A 102 -17.68 -3.19 -14.52
N GLY A 103 -17.27 -4.45 -14.65
CA GLY A 103 -16.54 -4.95 -15.82
C GLY A 103 -15.11 -4.43 -15.93
N GLN A 104 -14.56 -3.87 -14.85
CA GLN A 104 -13.18 -3.43 -14.79
C GLN A 104 -12.35 -4.42 -13.98
N VAL A 105 -11.32 -5.00 -14.60
CA VAL A 105 -10.27 -5.71 -13.88
C VAL A 105 -9.33 -4.67 -13.28
N VAL A 106 -9.28 -4.59 -11.96
CA VAL A 106 -8.51 -3.57 -11.24
C VAL A 106 -7.48 -4.27 -10.38
N PHE A 107 -6.25 -3.77 -10.47
CA PHE A 107 -5.01 -4.41 -10.01
C PHE A 107 -4.53 -5.62 -10.84
N GLU A 108 -5.06 -5.82 -12.05
CA GLU A 108 -4.35 -6.60 -13.05
C GLU A 108 -3.18 -5.73 -13.57
N GLU A 109 -2.02 -6.33 -13.87
CA GLU A 109 -0.96 -5.60 -14.58
C GLU A 109 -1.58 -4.94 -15.82
N PRO A 110 -1.37 -3.62 -16.04
CA PRO A 110 -1.84 -2.99 -17.26
C PRO A 110 -1.27 -3.81 -18.40
N GLY A 111 -2.16 -4.53 -19.10
CA GLY A 111 -1.76 -5.40 -20.21
C GLY A 111 -0.86 -4.59 -21.11
N ALA A 112 0.28 -5.17 -21.49
CA ALA A 112 1.37 -4.44 -22.11
C ALA A 112 0.83 -3.53 -23.24
N LEU A 113 1.14 -2.25 -23.10
CA LEU A 113 0.67 -1.21 -24.00
C LEU A 113 1.73 -1.04 -25.10
N LYS A 114 1.30 -1.02 -26.35
CA LYS A 114 2.14 -0.75 -27.51
C LYS A 114 1.97 0.70 -27.96
N THR A 115 3.08 1.32 -28.34
CA THR A 115 3.05 2.64 -28.98
C THR A 115 2.62 2.50 -30.44
N CYS A 116 1.62 3.28 -30.85
CA CYS A 116 1.21 3.34 -32.25
C CYS A 116 2.28 4.04 -33.09
N PRO A 117 2.82 3.43 -34.17
CA PRO A 117 3.86 4.06 -34.99
C PRO A 117 3.34 5.22 -35.86
N ALA A 118 2.03 5.30 -36.09
CA ALA A 118 1.43 6.34 -36.94
C ALA A 118 1.11 7.63 -36.18
N CYS A 119 0.61 7.53 -34.94
CA CYS A 119 0.16 8.68 -34.16
C CYS A 119 0.89 8.86 -32.82
N LEU A 120 1.85 7.99 -32.50
CA LEU A 120 2.66 8.03 -31.27
C LEU A 120 1.84 8.00 -29.96
N SER A 121 0.60 7.51 -30.00
CA SER A 121 -0.20 7.28 -28.79
C SER A 121 0.32 6.07 -28.02
N GLU A 122 0.49 6.20 -26.70
CA GLU A 122 1.09 5.19 -25.82
C GLU A 122 0.06 4.24 -25.17
N ASP A 123 -1.25 4.54 -25.26
CA ASP A 123 -2.32 3.83 -24.52
C ASP A 123 -2.96 2.67 -25.31
N LEU A 124 -2.24 2.04 -26.25
CA LEU A 124 -2.82 1.03 -27.12
C LEU A 124 -2.61 -0.39 -26.56
N PRO A 125 -3.66 -1.20 -26.37
CA PRO A 125 -3.48 -2.58 -25.90
C PRO A 125 -2.74 -3.43 -26.96
N GLU A 126 -1.83 -4.30 -26.54
CA GLU A 126 -1.03 -5.15 -27.43
C GLU A 126 -1.87 -5.94 -28.45
N ALA A 127 -3.03 -6.44 -28.02
CA ALA A 127 -3.96 -7.21 -28.84
C ALA A 127 -4.78 -6.37 -29.84
N ALA A 128 -4.69 -5.03 -29.83
CA ALA A 128 -5.46 -4.18 -30.73
C ALA A 128 -4.99 -4.35 -32.19
N SER A 129 -5.90 -4.74 -33.08
CA SER A 129 -5.66 -4.76 -34.53
C SER A 129 -5.77 -3.38 -35.17
N LYS A 130 -6.46 -2.44 -34.51
CA LYS A 130 -6.70 -1.08 -35.01
C LYS A 130 -6.51 -0.04 -33.91
N CYS A 131 -5.93 1.10 -34.27
CA CYS A 131 -5.70 2.19 -33.31
C CYS A 131 -7.01 2.94 -33.01
N LEU A 132 -7.27 3.20 -31.72
CA LEU A 132 -8.42 3.97 -31.25
C LEU A 132 -8.35 5.46 -31.66
N HIS A 133 -7.14 6.03 -31.75
CA HIS A 133 -6.94 7.46 -31.98
C HIS A 133 -6.88 7.85 -33.45
N CYS A 134 -6.17 7.07 -34.27
CA CYS A 134 -5.92 7.40 -35.68
C CYS A 134 -6.49 6.38 -36.67
N ALA A 135 -7.18 5.34 -36.19
CA ALA A 135 -7.78 4.28 -37.00
C ALA A 135 -6.80 3.52 -37.93
N SER A 136 -5.48 3.67 -37.74
CA SER A 136 -4.48 2.91 -38.50
C SER A 136 -4.45 1.44 -38.06
N ASP A 137 -4.20 0.56 -39.01
CA ASP A 137 -3.96 -0.86 -38.75
C ASP A 137 -2.66 -1.03 -37.96
N GLN A 138 -2.71 -1.84 -36.90
CA GLN A 138 -1.57 -2.09 -36.05
C GLN A 138 -0.89 -3.39 -36.45
N PRO A 139 0.45 -3.44 -36.46
CA PRO A 139 1.15 -4.69 -36.68
C PRO A 139 0.71 -5.73 -35.63
N PRO A 140 0.55 -7.00 -36.04
CA PRO A 140 0.19 -8.08 -35.11
C PRO A 140 1.21 -8.13 -33.97
N ALA A 141 0.75 -8.43 -32.76
CA ALA A 141 1.60 -8.50 -31.57
C ALA A 141 2.81 -9.39 -31.87
N GLY A 142 4.01 -8.80 -31.95
CA GLY A 142 5.25 -9.55 -32.02
C GLY A 142 5.44 -10.32 -30.71
N PRO A 143 6.14 -11.48 -30.72
CA PRO A 143 6.36 -12.24 -29.50
C PRO A 143 6.97 -11.33 -28.44
N ALA A 144 6.35 -11.33 -27.26
CA ALA A 144 6.75 -10.54 -26.10
C ALA A 144 8.27 -10.58 -25.96
N ARG A 145 8.93 -9.43 -26.18
CA ARG A 145 10.37 -9.33 -25.99
C ARG A 145 10.63 -9.38 -24.48
N THR A 146 10.89 -10.57 -23.98
CA THR A 146 11.54 -10.79 -22.69
C THR A 146 12.91 -10.14 -22.74
N VAL A 147 13.07 -9.00 -22.08
CA VAL A 147 14.37 -8.40 -21.75
C VAL A 147 14.40 -8.18 -20.24
#